data_AF-A0A7I7VQ64-F1
#
_entry.id   AF-A0A7I7VQ64-F1
#
_cell.length_a   1.000
_cell.length_b   1.000
_cell.length_c   1.000
_cell.angle_alpha   90.00
_cell.angle_beta   90.00
_cell.angle_gamma   90.00
#
_symmetry.space_group_name_H-M   'P 1'
#
loop_
_entity.id
_entity.type
_entity.pdbx_description
1 polymer ?
#
loop_
_entity_poly.entity_id
_entity_poly.type
_entity_poly.pdbx_seq_one_letter_code
_entity_poly.pdbx_strand_id
1 'polypeptide(L)' 'MINQTVRHFHVVCQQCTASVDLETVIVRPDRERASRQCLNELLVDCGWLPTTWGYYCRQHATAVRNGSIRRR' A
#
# COMPACT_ATOMS: atom_id res chain seq x y z
N MET A 1 4.70 -0.62 29.61
CA MET A 1 3.48 -0.83 28.81
C MET A 1 3.82 -0.60 27.35
N ILE A 2 3.47 -1.53 26.46
CA ILE A 2 3.71 -1.40 25.02
C ILE A 2 2.51 -0.64 24.44
N ASN A 3 2.69 0.62 24.04
CA ASN A 3 1.65 1.35 23.30
C ASN A 3 1.59 0.80 21.87
N GLN A 4 0.55 0.02 21.60
CA GLN A 4 0.22 -0.48 20.28
C GLN A 4 -0.89 0.39 19.68
N THR A 5 -0.75 0.72 18.40
CA THR A 5 -1.80 1.41 17.64
C THR A 5 -2.17 0.56 16.43
N VAL A 6 -3.44 0.19 16.34
CA VAL A 6 -4.01 -0.45 15.17
C VAL A 6 -4.36 0.64 14.15
N ARG A 7 -3.96 0.44 12.89
CA ARG A 7 -4.34 1.31 11.78
C ARG A 7 -4.95 0.47 10.67
N HIS A 8 -6.10 0.91 10.19
CA HIS A 8 -6.78 0.33 9.05
C HIS A 8 -6.53 1.20 7.81
N PHE A 9 -6.29 0.55 6.68
CA PHE A 9 -6.03 1.19 5.40
C PHE A 9 -6.97 0.61 4.35
N HIS A 10 -7.76 1.49 3.73
CA HIS A 10 -8.48 1.18 2.51
C HIS A 10 -7.67 1.67 1.31
N VAL A 11 -7.15 0.75 0.50
CA VAL A 11 -6.31 1.07 -0.66
C VAL A 11 -7.07 0.76 -1.94
N VAL A 12 -7.21 1.76 -2.81
CA VAL A 12 -7.87 1.63 -4.11
C VAL A 12 -6.84 1.71 -5.22
N CYS A 13 -6.98 0.86 -6.23
CA CYS A 13 -6.13 0.88 -7.41
C CYS A 13 -6.29 2.20 -8.16
N GLN A 14 -5.18 2.80 -8.57
CA GLN A 14 -5.22 4.06 -9.30
C GLN A 14 -5.77 3.93 -10.75
N GLN A 15 -5.82 2.71 -11.29
CA GLN A 15 -6.19 2.46 -12.68
C GLN A 15 -7.57 1.81 -12.85
N CYS A 16 -8.12 1.19 -11.80
CA CYS A 16 -9.44 0.57 -11.82
C CYS A 16 -10.12 0.69 -10.45
N THR A 17 -11.21 -0.04 -10.25
CA THR A 17 -11.99 -0.01 -8.99
C THR A 17 -11.58 -1.09 -7.99
N ALA A 18 -10.56 -1.90 -8.28
CA ALA A 18 -10.09 -2.91 -7.34
C ALA A 18 -9.58 -2.24 -6.06
N SER A 19 -9.95 -2.80 -4.91
CA SER A 19 -9.54 -2.32 -3.59
C SER A 19 -8.98 -3.46 -2.74
N VAL A 20 -8.22 -3.09 -1.71
CA VAL A 20 -7.78 -3.99 -0.64
C VAL A 20 -7.83 -3.26 0.70
N ASP A 21 -8.34 -3.95 1.71
CA ASP A 21 -8.36 -3.49 3.09
C ASP A 21 -7.23 -4.17 3.87
N LEU A 22 -6.39 -3.37 4.51
CA LEU A 22 -5.22 -3.83 5.26
C LEU A 22 -5.22 -3.27 6.67
N GLU A 23 -4.70 -4.04 7.62
CA GLU A 23 -4.54 -3.64 9.00
C GLU A 23 -3.08 -3.76 9.42
N THR A 24 -2.54 -2.73 10.08
CA THR A 24 -1.19 -2.75 10.65
C THR A 24 -1.25 -2.49 12.14
N VAL A 25 -0.47 -3.25 12.92
CA VAL A 25 -0.23 -2.95 14.34
C VAL A 25 1.15 -2.33 14.49
N ILE A 26 1.19 -1.08 14.96
CA ILE A 26 2.43 -0.34 15.14
C ILE A 26 2.75 -0.27 16.62
N VAL A 27 3.85 -0.92 17.01
CA VAL A 27 4.43 -0.84 18.34
C VAL A 27 5.30 0.42 18.37
N ARG A 28 4.84 1.48 19.07
CA ARG A 28 5.40 2.85 19.10
C ARG A 28 4.92 3.76 17.95
N PRO A 29 3.79 4.48 18.14
CA PRO A 29 3.09 5.21 17.07
C PRO A 29 3.76 6.48 16.54
N ASP A 30 4.86 6.93 17.14
CA ASP A 30 5.43 8.27 16.90
C ASP A 30 6.09 8.45 15.51
N ARG A 31 5.96 7.49 14.59
CA ARG A 31 6.59 7.56 13.26
C ARG A 31 5.60 7.20 12.15
N GLU A 32 4.93 8.20 11.59
CA GLU A 32 4.11 8.06 10.37
C GLU A 32 4.85 7.35 9.22
N ARG A 33 6.18 7.56 9.13
CA ARG A 33 7.05 6.87 8.17
C ARG A 33 7.02 5.36 8.34
N ALA A 34 6.98 4.85 9.57
CA ALA A 34 6.91 3.43 9.85
C ALA A 34 5.55 2.85 9.42
N SER A 35 4.46 3.59 9.64
CA SER A 35 3.12 3.18 9.17
C SER A 35 3.06 3.04 7.66
N ARG A 36 3.61 4.00 6.92
CA ARG A 36 3.61 3.96 5.46
C ARG A 36 4.54 2.88 4.89
N GLN A 37 5.68 2.65 5.53
CA GLN A 37 6.57 1.55 5.15
C GLN A 37 5.88 0.19 5.37
N CYS A 38 5.27 -0.03 6.53
CA CYS A 38 4.54 -1.26 6.84
C CYS A 38 3.38 -1.50 5.86
N LEU A 39 2.60 -0.45 5.54
CA LEU A 39 1.56 -0.54 4.51
C LEU A 39 2.13 -0.98 3.16
N ASN A 40 3.25 -0.39 2.72
CA ASN A 40 3.85 -0.73 1.43
C ASN A 40 4.34 -2.19 1.40
N GLU A 41 4.93 -2.67 2.49
CA GLU A 41 5.37 -4.07 2.63
C GLU A 41 4.18 -5.03 2.51
N LEU A 42 3.08 -4.78 3.24
CA LEU A 42 1.87 -5.58 3.15
C LEU A 42 1.24 -5.57 1.76
N LEU A 43 1.22 -4.41 1.09
CA LEU A 43 0.71 -4.31 -0.27
C LEU A 43 1.52 -5.19 -1.23
N VAL A 44 2.85 -5.17 -1.12
CA VAL A 44 3.72 -6.04 -1.93
C VAL A 44 3.44 -7.51 -1.67
N ASP A 45 3.24 -7.92 -0.41
CA ASP A 45 2.88 -9.29 -0.05
C ASP A 45 1.52 -9.72 -0.63
N CYS A 46 0.56 -8.80 -0.71
CA CYS A 46 -0.72 -9.01 -1.40
C CYS A 46 -0.63 -8.96 -2.93
N GLY A 47 0.56 -8.78 -3.50
CA GLY A 47 0.79 -8.68 -4.94
C GLY A 47 0.41 -7.33 -5.55
N TRP A 48 0.19 -6.30 -4.74
CA TRP A 48 0.01 -4.93 -5.18
C TRP A 48 1.36 -4.25 -5.41
N LEU A 49 1.34 -3.14 -6.14
CA LEU A 49 2.51 -2.31 -6.40
C LEU A 49 2.30 -0.91 -5.82
N PRO A 50 2.90 -0.60 -4.65
CA PRO A 50 3.03 0.77 -4.19
C PRO A 50 4.05 1.53 -5.03
N THR A 51 3.73 2.76 -5.40
CA THR A 51 4.61 3.68 -6.11
C THR A 51 4.51 5.07 -5.48
N THR A 52 5.34 6.01 -5.94
CA THR A 52 5.22 7.42 -5.56
C THR A 52 3.97 8.10 -6.17
N TRP A 53 3.30 7.49 -7.14
CA TRP A 53 2.11 8.04 -7.81
C TRP A 53 0.81 7.52 -7.21
N GLY A 54 0.86 6.38 -6.54
CA GLY A 54 -0.29 5.68 -5.99
C GLY A 54 -0.05 4.17 -5.91
N TYR A 55 -1.15 3.43 -5.75
CA TYR A 55 -1.13 1.98 -5.57
C TYR A 55 -1.80 1.30 -6.76
N TYR A 56 -1.21 0.20 -7.22
CA TYR A 56 -1.73 -0.57 -8.34
C TYR A 56 -2.05 -2.00 -7.91
N CYS A 57 -3.23 -2.49 -8.26
CA CYS A 57 -3.59 -3.88 -8.05
C CYS A 57 -2.70 -4.81 -8.87
N ARG A 58 -2.71 -6.10 -8.55
CA ARG A 58 -1.89 -7.13 -9.21
C ARG A 58 -1.92 -7.07 -10.74
N GLN A 59 -3.10 -6.84 -11.33
CA GLN A 59 -3.26 -6.75 -12.78
C GLN A 59 -2.51 -5.54 -13.37
N HIS A 60 -2.63 -4.37 -12.75
CA HIS A 60 -2.02 -3.14 -13.24
C HIS A 60 -0.55 -2.98 -12.82
N ALA A 61 -0.12 -3.65 -11.75
CA ALA A 61 1.27 -3.69 -11.31
C ALA A 61 2.21 -4.14 -12.43
N THR A 62 1.84 -5.19 -13.17
CA THR A 62 2.62 -5.69 -14.32
C THR A 62 2.72 -4.64 -15.43
N ALA A 63 1.60 -3.98 -15.76
CA ALA A 63 1.57 -2.96 -16.81
C ALA A 63 2.37 -1.70 -16.43
N VAL A 64 2.39 -1.32 -15.14
CA VAL A 64 3.25 -0.24 -14.62
C VAL A 64 4.72 -0.63 -14.70
N ARG A 65 5.10 -1.83 -14.25
CA ARG A 65 6.49 -2.33 -14.30
C ARG A 65 7.04 -2.38 -15.72
N ASN A 66 6.20 -2.68 -16.70
CA ASN A 66 6.56 -2.73 -18.11
C ASN A 66 6.50 -1.36 -18.81
N GLY A 67 6.16 -0.27 -18.08
CA GLY A 67 6.08 1.09 -18.62
C GLY A 67 4.89 1.35 -19.54
N SER A 68 3.92 0.42 -19.59
CA SER A 68 2.68 0.55 -20.37
C SER A 68 1.69 1.51 -19.71
N ILE A 69 1.72 1.59 -18.38
CA ILE A 69 1.02 2.64 -17.62
C ILE A 69 2.08 3.66 -17.20
N ARG A 70 1.88 4.90 -17.66
CA ARG A 70 2.73 6.04 -17.30
C ARG A 70 1.96 6.99 -16.39
N ARG A 71 2.70 7.78 -15.63
CA ARG A 71 2.16 8.90 -14.85
C ARG A 71 1.30 9.76 -15.77
N ARG A 72 0.02 9.92 -15.42
CA ARG A 72 -0.85 10.94 -16.04
C ARG A 72 -0.38 12.33 -15.65
#